data_AF-C4JFH1-F1
#
_entry.id   AF-C4JFH1-F1
#
_cell.length_a   1.000
_cell.length_b   1.000
_cell.length_c   1.000
_cell.angle_alpha   90.00
_cell.angle_beta   90.00
_cell.angle_gamma   90.00
#
_symmetry.space_group_name_H-M   'P 1'
#
loop_
_entity.id
_entity.type
_entity.pdbx_description
1 polymer ?
#
loop_
_entity_poly.entity_id
_entity_poly.type
_entity_poly.pdbx_seq_one_letter_code
_entity_poly.pdbx_strand_id
1 'polypeptide(L)'
;MASRGTDLLDTASKLSKDEKCIEHGPSQDGAAFTAPLHRKLKSRHLQMIAIGGIIGPGLLVGSGNALHLAGPAGILISFSLVGILVFFVMQSLGELATLIPVTGSFTDYAARFVDDSLAFGLGWAYWYLWVTVLANEYNALSLVMGYWTDVVPQWAWILIYWVIFLVLSNLGVLAYGEVEFWLALIKVISLTVFFVLAICISAGGIGDQTIGFKYWDHPGAFADSINGVARTFVIAGTLYAGTEMVGITSGESSNPLKAVPRAIRQVFWRILIFYVGMMFFIGILIPYDDDRLLASGSKTAQSPLTIALNDAGILPAAHLINALIVISVISAGNSSLYVSSRTLLYLGRTGKAPKFVGRTNKAGVPWVALLASNLFACISFLSLSSSAGKVYSALITLSGGESVLFPRSLPNVLYRVTIVY
;
A
#
# COMPACT_ATOMS: atom_id res chain seq x y z
N MET A 1 -6.81 -0.16 -80.43
CA MET A 1 -7.24 -0.34 -79.02
C MET A 1 -6.10 -0.87 -78.12
N ALA A 2 -4.84 -0.50 -78.37
CA ALA A 2 -3.67 -1.04 -77.64
C ALA A 2 -2.70 0.01 -77.07
N SER A 3 -2.95 1.32 -77.24
CA SER A 3 -2.06 2.39 -76.72
C SER A 3 -2.59 3.13 -75.48
N ARG A 4 -3.72 2.70 -74.91
CA ARG A 4 -4.31 3.29 -73.70
C ARG A 4 -4.02 2.52 -72.41
N GLY A 5 -3.40 1.33 -72.52
CA GLY A 5 -3.09 0.46 -71.38
C GLY A 5 -1.72 0.72 -70.74
N THR A 6 -0.76 1.25 -71.51
CA THR A 6 0.61 1.51 -71.03
C THR A 6 0.70 2.78 -70.19
N ASP A 7 -0.09 3.82 -70.49
CA ASP A 7 -0.10 5.07 -69.71
C ASP A 7 -0.72 4.89 -68.31
N LEU A 8 -1.70 4.00 -68.15
CA LEU A 8 -2.32 3.74 -66.84
C LEU A 8 -1.38 2.97 -65.90
N LEU A 9 -0.57 2.07 -66.44
CA LEU A 9 0.42 1.31 -65.67
C LEU A 9 1.63 2.18 -65.26
N ASP A 10 2.05 3.10 -66.13
CA ASP A 10 3.12 4.05 -65.79
C ASP A 10 2.67 5.14 -64.81
N THR A 11 1.40 5.55 -64.88
CA THR A 11 0.80 6.49 -63.92
C THR A 11 0.59 5.82 -62.56
N ALA A 12 0.17 4.55 -62.52
CA ALA A 12 0.07 3.76 -61.28
C ALA A 12 1.45 3.44 -60.66
N SER A 13 2.48 3.21 -61.48
CA SER A 13 3.87 3.02 -61.05
C SER A 13 4.47 4.31 -60.45
N LYS A 14 4.13 5.48 -61.00
CA LYS A 14 4.54 6.78 -60.46
C LYS A 14 3.77 7.14 -59.17
N LEU A 15 2.46 6.87 -59.10
CA LEU A 15 1.67 7.03 -57.87
C LEU A 15 2.14 6.07 -56.75
N SER A 16 2.53 4.84 -57.09
CA SER A 16 3.11 3.88 -56.13
C SER A 16 4.50 4.28 -55.63
N LYS A 17 5.26 5.10 -56.36
CA LYS A 17 6.59 5.59 -55.93
C LYS A 17 6.51 6.84 -55.07
N ASP A 18 5.50 7.69 -55.27
CA ASP A 18 5.25 8.87 -54.45
C ASP A 18 4.42 8.56 -53.18
N GLU A 19 3.81 7.37 -53.11
CA GLU A 19 3.16 6.84 -51.91
C GLU A 19 4.08 5.93 -51.08
N LYS A 20 5.39 6.21 -51.10
CA LYS A 20 6.20 5.99 -49.90
C LYS A 20 5.71 6.99 -48.85
N CYS A 21 4.59 6.66 -48.23
CA CYS A 21 4.26 7.11 -46.89
C CYS A 21 5.58 7.13 -46.13
N ILE A 22 6.01 8.33 -45.76
CA ILE A 22 7.09 8.49 -44.83
C ILE A 22 6.56 7.78 -43.58
N GLU A 23 6.94 6.51 -43.40
CA GLU A 23 6.92 5.85 -42.11
C GLU A 23 7.85 6.70 -41.25
N HIS A 24 7.29 7.78 -40.70
CA HIS A 24 7.76 8.32 -39.45
C HIS A 24 7.61 7.14 -38.50
N GLY A 25 8.68 6.36 -38.35
CA GLY A 25 8.87 5.50 -37.19
C GLY A 25 8.42 6.33 -35.98
N PRO A 26 7.65 5.74 -35.05
CA PRO A 26 6.90 6.50 -34.07
C PRO A 26 7.81 7.59 -33.51
N SER A 27 7.39 8.86 -33.62
CA SER A 27 8.15 9.99 -33.08
C SER A 27 8.67 9.58 -31.71
N GLN A 28 9.89 9.98 -31.31
CA GLN A 28 10.46 9.51 -30.04
C GLN A 28 9.46 9.68 -28.87
N ASP A 29 8.61 10.70 -28.94
CA ASP A 29 7.46 10.94 -28.07
C ASP A 29 6.33 9.88 -28.16
N GLY A 30 5.93 9.47 -29.37
CA GLY A 30 4.95 8.39 -29.58
C GLY A 30 5.48 7.03 -29.14
N ALA A 31 6.77 6.74 -29.35
CA ALA A 31 7.41 5.49 -28.93
C ALA A 31 7.47 5.37 -27.40
N ALA A 32 7.77 6.46 -26.69
CA ALA A 32 7.79 6.47 -25.22
C ALA A 32 6.39 6.33 -24.59
N PHE A 33 5.34 6.78 -25.27
CA PHE A 33 3.95 6.63 -24.80
C PHE A 33 3.43 5.20 -24.98
N THR A 34 3.77 4.54 -26.09
CA THR A 34 3.32 3.17 -26.40
C THR A 34 4.23 2.07 -25.84
N ALA A 35 5.44 2.41 -25.38
CA ALA A 35 6.40 1.44 -24.87
C ALA A 35 5.82 0.61 -23.69
N PRO A 36 5.77 -0.72 -23.79
CA PRO A 36 5.24 -1.57 -22.73
C PRO A 36 6.14 -1.52 -21.49
N LEU A 37 5.55 -1.75 -20.32
CA LEU A 37 6.32 -1.94 -19.09
C LEU A 37 7.08 -3.27 -19.15
N HIS A 38 8.22 -3.33 -18.46
CA HIS A 38 9.06 -4.51 -18.46
C HIS A 38 8.50 -5.62 -17.56
N ARG A 39 8.23 -6.79 -18.15
CA ARG A 39 7.75 -7.98 -17.43
C ARG A 39 8.88 -8.78 -16.78
N LYS A 40 9.48 -8.23 -15.73
CA LYS A 40 10.69 -8.81 -15.11
C LYS A 40 10.48 -9.32 -13.67
N LEU A 41 9.31 -9.09 -13.04
CA LEU A 41 9.08 -9.60 -11.69
C LEU A 41 8.97 -11.12 -11.68
N LYS A 42 9.82 -11.76 -10.86
CA LYS A 42 9.84 -13.21 -10.68
C LYS A 42 8.74 -13.63 -9.70
N SER A 43 8.37 -14.91 -9.70
CA SER A 43 7.37 -15.44 -8.77
C SER A 43 7.71 -15.18 -7.30
N ARG A 44 9.00 -15.21 -6.91
CA ARG A 44 9.41 -14.87 -5.54
C ARG A 44 9.16 -13.41 -5.18
N HIS A 45 9.28 -12.49 -6.15
CA HIS A 45 8.97 -11.07 -5.92
C HIS A 45 7.48 -10.91 -5.69
N LEU A 46 6.63 -11.50 -6.54
CA LEU A 46 5.17 -11.42 -6.36
C LEU A 46 4.70 -12.00 -5.03
N GLN A 47 5.29 -13.12 -4.59
CA GLN A 47 4.98 -13.72 -3.29
C GLN A 47 5.39 -12.81 -2.14
N MET A 48 6.61 -12.26 -2.15
CA MET A 48 7.05 -11.36 -1.08
C MET A 48 6.36 -10.00 -1.11
N ILE A 49 6.02 -9.46 -2.28
CA ILE A 49 5.17 -8.27 -2.42
C ILE A 49 3.78 -8.55 -1.83
N ALA A 50 3.22 -9.73 -2.10
CA ALA A 50 1.95 -10.11 -1.48
C ALA A 50 2.09 -10.23 0.05
N ILE A 51 3.16 -10.86 0.55
CA ILE A 51 3.33 -11.06 1.99
C ILE A 51 3.67 -9.74 2.71
N GLY A 52 4.73 -9.07 2.30
CA GLY A 52 5.29 -7.91 2.97
C GLY A 52 4.62 -6.59 2.60
N GLY A 53 4.07 -6.46 1.39
CA GLY A 53 3.49 -5.20 0.91
C GLY A 53 2.30 -4.72 1.75
N ILE A 54 1.65 -5.62 2.48
CA ILE A 54 0.56 -5.26 3.40
C ILE A 54 1.01 -5.18 4.86
N ILE A 55 2.15 -5.78 5.21
CA ILE A 55 2.74 -5.60 6.55
C ILE A 55 3.34 -4.20 6.58
N GLY A 56 2.48 -3.22 6.83
CA GLY A 56 2.80 -1.82 6.89
C GLY A 56 3.01 -1.33 8.32
N PRO A 57 3.51 -0.10 8.47
CA PRO A 57 3.68 0.54 9.78
C PRO A 57 2.35 0.68 10.54
N GLY A 58 1.23 0.76 9.83
CA GLY A 58 -0.10 0.77 10.45
C GLY A 58 -0.40 -0.48 11.30
N LEU A 59 0.14 -1.65 10.95
CA LEU A 59 -0.02 -2.86 11.77
C LEU A 59 0.82 -2.78 13.06
N LEU A 60 1.99 -2.14 12.99
CA LEU A 60 2.92 -1.99 14.12
C LEU A 60 2.52 -0.85 15.06
N VAL A 61 1.94 0.23 14.52
CA VAL A 61 1.66 1.48 15.23
C VAL A 61 0.14 1.63 15.39
N GLY A 62 -0.59 1.68 14.28
CA GLY A 62 -2.05 1.91 14.25
C GLY A 62 -2.91 0.85 14.95
N SER A 63 -2.38 -0.36 15.17
CA SER A 63 -3.04 -1.42 15.95
C SER A 63 -3.35 -1.01 17.39
N GLY A 64 -2.59 -0.07 17.97
CA GLY A 64 -2.84 0.41 19.33
C GLY A 64 -4.15 1.20 19.45
N ASN A 65 -4.43 2.06 18.49
CA ASN A 65 -5.72 2.78 18.42
C ASN A 65 -6.87 1.79 18.21
N ALA A 66 -6.71 0.82 17.31
CA ALA A 66 -7.73 -0.21 17.07
C ALA A 66 -8.04 -1.02 18.35
N LEU A 67 -7.01 -1.34 19.16
CA LEU A 67 -7.17 -2.04 20.43
C LEU A 67 -7.92 -1.16 21.42
N HIS A 68 -7.49 0.10 21.56
CA HIS A 68 -8.12 1.05 22.47
C HIS A 68 -9.61 1.25 22.18
N LEU A 69 -10.00 1.28 20.91
CA LEU A 69 -11.39 1.50 20.52
C LEU A 69 -12.30 0.28 20.69
N ALA A 70 -11.78 -0.93 20.47
CA ALA A 70 -12.61 -2.14 20.39
C ALA A 70 -12.43 -3.12 21.53
N GLY A 71 -11.30 -3.08 22.24
CA GLY A 71 -10.86 -4.12 23.17
C GLY A 71 -10.38 -5.39 22.46
N PRO A 72 -9.81 -6.37 23.19
CA PRO A 72 -9.18 -7.56 22.64
C PRO A 72 -10.08 -8.44 21.75
N ALA A 73 -11.32 -8.69 22.17
CA ALA A 73 -12.27 -9.46 21.36
C ALA A 73 -12.82 -8.61 20.21
N GLY A 74 -13.10 -7.33 20.46
CA GLY A 74 -13.65 -6.44 19.45
C GLY A 74 -12.72 -6.23 18.25
N ILE A 75 -11.42 -6.04 18.51
CA ILE A 75 -10.42 -5.91 17.45
C ILE A 75 -10.28 -7.20 16.64
N LEU A 76 -10.31 -8.37 17.28
CA LEU A 76 -10.23 -9.66 16.60
C LEU A 76 -11.42 -9.92 15.69
N ILE A 77 -12.64 -9.65 16.17
CA ILE A 77 -13.86 -9.77 15.38
C ILE A 77 -13.76 -8.86 14.16
N SER A 78 -13.39 -7.60 14.37
CA SER A 78 -13.31 -6.59 13.33
C SER A 78 -12.31 -6.97 12.22
N PHE A 79 -11.08 -7.34 12.59
CA PHE A 79 -10.05 -7.75 11.64
C PHE A 79 -10.35 -9.08 10.96
N SER A 80 -11.07 -9.99 11.62
CA SER A 80 -11.50 -11.26 11.03
C SER A 80 -12.59 -11.04 9.98
N LEU A 81 -13.60 -10.21 10.28
CA LEU A 81 -14.67 -9.90 9.34
C LEU A 81 -14.15 -9.20 8.09
N VAL A 82 -13.29 -8.19 8.25
CA VAL A 82 -12.66 -7.52 7.10
C VAL A 82 -11.73 -8.50 6.37
N GLY A 83 -10.98 -9.34 7.08
CA GLY A 83 -10.14 -10.37 6.47
C GLY A 83 -10.92 -11.33 5.57
N ILE A 84 -12.14 -11.71 5.96
CA ILE A 84 -13.04 -12.54 5.14
C ILE A 84 -13.46 -11.79 3.86
N LEU A 85 -13.82 -10.51 3.97
CA LEU A 85 -14.19 -9.69 2.79
C LEU A 85 -13.01 -9.57 1.82
N VAL A 86 -11.83 -9.24 2.34
CA VAL A 86 -10.58 -9.14 1.57
C VAL A 86 -10.26 -10.46 0.90
N PHE A 87 -10.46 -11.59 1.58
CA PHE A 87 -10.24 -12.90 0.98
C PHE A 87 -11.11 -13.11 -0.26
N PHE A 88 -12.41 -12.78 -0.21
CA PHE A 88 -13.31 -12.89 -1.36
C PHE A 88 -12.90 -11.96 -2.50
N VAL A 89 -12.62 -10.68 -2.21
CA VAL A 89 -12.14 -9.72 -3.21
C VAL A 89 -10.87 -10.22 -3.90
N MET A 90 -9.93 -10.76 -3.12
CA MET A 90 -8.68 -11.28 -3.65
C MET A 90 -8.84 -12.57 -4.47
N GLN A 91 -9.84 -13.41 -4.18
CA GLN A 91 -10.16 -14.54 -5.08
C GLN A 91 -10.63 -14.02 -6.44
N SER A 92 -11.61 -13.12 -6.46
CA SER A 92 -12.14 -12.54 -7.71
C SER A 92 -11.07 -11.79 -8.50
N LEU A 93 -10.26 -10.97 -7.82
CA LEU A 93 -9.13 -10.27 -8.44
C LEU A 93 -8.09 -11.27 -8.99
N GLY A 94 -7.84 -12.35 -8.26
CA GLY A 94 -6.89 -13.39 -8.64
C GLY A 94 -7.25 -14.10 -9.95
N GLU A 95 -8.53 -14.41 -10.17
CA GLU A 95 -9.01 -15.01 -11.42
C GLU A 95 -8.81 -14.06 -12.60
N LEU A 96 -9.24 -12.81 -12.47
CA LEU A 96 -9.12 -11.78 -13.51
C LEU A 96 -7.66 -11.43 -13.79
N ALA A 97 -6.81 -11.29 -12.78
CA ALA A 97 -5.39 -10.98 -12.93
C ALA A 97 -4.57 -12.14 -13.48
N THR A 98 -5.06 -13.37 -13.35
CA THR A 98 -4.46 -14.55 -14.00
C THR A 98 -4.86 -14.58 -15.49
N LEU A 99 -6.13 -14.34 -15.82
CA LEU A 99 -6.62 -14.33 -17.20
C LEU A 99 -6.10 -13.13 -18.01
N ILE A 100 -6.10 -11.94 -17.43
CA ILE A 100 -5.77 -10.67 -18.08
C ILE A 100 -4.70 -9.93 -17.25
N PRO A 101 -3.43 -10.34 -17.32
CA PRO A 101 -2.35 -9.76 -16.53
C PRO A 101 -1.88 -8.42 -17.14
N VAL A 102 -2.54 -7.34 -16.70
CA VAL A 102 -2.29 -5.97 -17.15
C VAL A 102 -2.06 -5.06 -15.95
N THR A 103 -1.18 -4.06 -16.12
CA THR A 103 -0.81 -3.15 -15.03
C THR A 103 -1.97 -2.28 -14.55
N GLY A 104 -2.94 -1.97 -15.43
CA GLY A 104 -4.17 -1.27 -15.04
C GLY A 104 -5.07 -2.07 -14.09
N SER A 105 -4.87 -3.39 -14.02
CA SER A 105 -5.55 -4.31 -13.11
C SER A 105 -7.06 -4.06 -13.02
N PHE A 106 -7.61 -3.92 -11.82
CA PHE A 106 -9.03 -3.71 -11.56
C PHE A 106 -9.60 -2.43 -12.20
N THR A 107 -8.79 -1.38 -12.44
CA THR A 107 -9.23 -0.22 -13.22
C THR A 107 -9.51 -0.60 -14.68
N ASP A 108 -8.68 -1.48 -15.24
CA ASP A 108 -8.89 -2.03 -16.59
C ASP A 108 -10.06 -3.02 -16.64
N TYR A 109 -10.25 -3.82 -15.59
CA TYR A 109 -11.38 -4.74 -15.50
C TYR A 109 -12.71 -4.00 -15.41
N ALA A 110 -12.77 -2.90 -14.63
CA ALA A 110 -13.93 -2.04 -14.58
C ALA A 110 -14.28 -1.46 -15.97
N ALA A 111 -13.27 -1.01 -16.72
CA ALA A 111 -13.49 -0.47 -18.07
C ALA A 111 -14.00 -1.53 -19.06
N ARG A 112 -13.50 -2.77 -18.94
CA ARG A 112 -13.86 -3.88 -19.85
C ARG A 112 -15.23 -4.49 -19.56
N PHE A 113 -15.57 -4.65 -18.28
CA PHE A 113 -16.68 -5.51 -17.87
C PHE A 113 -17.84 -4.74 -17.24
N VAL A 114 -17.65 -3.45 -16.92
CA VAL A 114 -18.69 -2.65 -16.26
C VAL A 114 -18.97 -1.37 -17.03
N ASP A 115 -18.12 -0.36 -16.90
CA ASP A 115 -18.30 0.93 -17.56
C ASP A 115 -17.02 1.78 -17.54
N ASP A 116 -16.83 2.61 -18.56
CA ASP A 116 -15.65 3.46 -18.70
C ASP A 116 -15.62 4.61 -17.67
N SER A 117 -16.79 5.14 -17.28
CA SER A 117 -16.90 6.17 -16.24
C SER A 117 -16.59 5.63 -14.85
N LEU A 118 -16.97 4.38 -14.56
CA LEU A 118 -16.58 3.68 -13.33
C LEU A 118 -15.06 3.51 -13.29
N ALA A 119 -14.44 3.08 -14.39
CA ALA A 119 -12.99 2.96 -14.47
C ALA A 119 -12.27 4.30 -14.27
N PHE A 120 -12.81 5.40 -14.80
CA PHE A 120 -12.30 6.75 -14.55
C PHE A 120 -12.34 7.10 -13.05
N GLY A 121 -13.50 6.94 -12.40
CA GLY A 121 -13.66 7.24 -10.97
C GLY A 121 -12.76 6.37 -10.10
N LEU A 122 -12.75 5.06 -10.35
CA LEU A 122 -11.96 4.08 -9.60
C LEU A 122 -10.46 4.35 -9.71
N GLY A 123 -9.97 4.65 -10.91
CA GLY A 123 -8.54 4.92 -11.11
C GLY A 123 -8.06 6.19 -10.40
N TRP A 124 -8.85 7.27 -10.43
CA TRP A 124 -8.51 8.51 -9.71
C TRP A 124 -8.63 8.36 -8.19
N ALA A 125 -9.67 7.68 -7.71
CA ALA A 125 -9.83 7.39 -6.28
C ALA A 125 -8.66 6.55 -5.75
N TYR A 126 -8.26 5.52 -6.50
CA TYR A 126 -7.14 4.66 -6.12
C TYR A 126 -5.79 5.38 -6.22
N TRP A 127 -5.56 6.19 -7.25
CA TRP A 127 -4.37 7.04 -7.33
C TRP A 127 -4.28 8.00 -6.13
N TYR A 128 -5.40 8.65 -5.79
CA TYR A 128 -5.48 9.56 -4.64
C TYR A 128 -5.16 8.84 -3.34
N LEU A 129 -5.72 7.65 -3.11
CA LEU A 129 -5.43 6.79 -1.97
C LEU A 129 -3.94 6.50 -1.82
N TRP A 130 -3.25 6.10 -2.89
CA TRP A 130 -1.82 5.77 -2.76
C TRP A 130 -0.92 6.99 -2.61
N VAL A 131 -1.30 8.14 -3.13
CA VAL A 131 -0.56 9.40 -2.93
C VAL A 131 -0.70 9.91 -1.50
N THR A 132 -1.89 9.79 -0.89
CA THR A 132 -2.08 10.16 0.51
C THR A 132 -1.41 9.17 1.45
N VAL A 133 -1.43 7.87 1.16
CA VAL A 133 -0.63 6.88 1.90
C VAL A 133 0.85 7.25 1.82
N LEU A 134 1.39 7.54 0.63
CA LEU A 134 2.78 7.98 0.46
C LEU A 134 3.10 9.25 1.26
N ALA A 135 2.21 10.25 1.27
CA ALA A 135 2.38 11.44 2.09
C ALA A 135 2.43 11.10 3.58
N ASN A 136 1.62 10.14 4.02
CA ASN A 136 1.64 9.66 5.38
C ASN A 136 2.91 8.93 5.76
N GLU A 137 3.45 8.12 4.84
CA GLU A 137 4.73 7.45 5.06
C GLU A 137 5.89 8.45 5.21
N TYR A 138 5.89 9.57 4.49
CA TYR A 138 6.86 10.64 4.72
C TYR A 138 6.74 11.25 6.12
N ASN A 139 5.51 11.51 6.57
CA ASN A 139 5.26 12.04 7.90
C ASN A 139 5.72 11.05 8.98
N ALA A 140 5.34 9.78 8.85
CA ALA A 140 5.74 8.70 9.76
C ALA A 140 7.26 8.54 9.85
N LEU A 141 7.98 8.58 8.71
CA LEU A 141 9.44 8.55 8.69
C LEU A 141 10.04 9.75 9.43
N SER A 142 9.52 10.95 9.19
CA SER A 142 10.03 12.15 9.87
C SER A 142 9.87 12.10 11.38
N LEU A 143 8.76 11.51 11.86
CA LEU A 143 8.46 11.36 13.28
C LEU A 143 9.31 10.26 13.93
N VAL A 144 9.38 9.08 13.32
CA VAL A 144 10.13 7.95 13.88
C VAL A 144 11.64 8.24 13.91
N MET A 145 12.18 8.98 12.93
CA MET A 145 13.59 9.37 12.95
C MET A 145 13.93 10.32 14.11
N GLY A 146 12.96 11.12 14.57
CA GLY A 146 13.07 11.96 15.76
C GLY A 146 13.39 11.18 17.03
N TYR A 147 13.07 9.88 17.08
CA TYR A 147 13.44 9.04 18.23
C TYR A 147 14.95 8.95 18.46
N TRP A 148 15.77 8.98 17.40
CA TRP A 148 17.22 8.89 17.52
C TRP A 148 17.93 10.24 17.49
N THR A 149 17.33 11.27 16.90
CA THR A 149 17.97 12.59 16.78
C THR A 149 16.96 13.71 16.56
N ASP A 150 17.13 14.79 17.31
CA ASP A 150 16.40 16.05 17.15
C ASP A 150 17.18 17.11 16.34
N VAL A 151 18.41 16.78 15.92
CA VAL A 151 19.29 17.72 15.20
C VAL A 151 18.76 18.01 13.79
N VAL A 152 18.15 17.01 13.16
CA VAL A 152 17.61 17.12 11.80
C VAL A 152 16.12 17.44 11.90
N PRO A 153 15.66 18.59 11.38
CA PRO A 153 14.25 18.97 11.46
C PRO A 153 13.38 18.05 10.60
N GLN A 154 12.11 17.88 10.98
CA GLN A 154 11.18 16.96 10.31
C GLN A 154 11.04 17.20 8.79
N TRP A 155 11.01 18.46 8.34
CA TRP A 155 10.95 18.78 6.90
C TRP A 155 12.15 18.25 6.12
N ALA A 156 13.34 18.20 6.74
CA ALA A 156 14.54 17.70 6.09
C ALA A 156 14.47 16.19 5.93
N TRP A 157 13.94 15.47 6.92
CA TRP A 157 13.66 14.03 6.80
C TRP A 157 12.68 13.74 5.65
N ILE A 158 11.59 14.51 5.54
CA ILE A 158 10.64 14.38 4.43
C ILE A 158 11.36 14.51 3.09
N LEU A 159 12.19 15.55 2.90
CA LEU A 159 12.94 15.75 1.65
C LEU A 159 13.94 14.63 1.37
N ILE A 160 14.66 14.15 2.38
CA ILE A 160 15.62 13.04 2.24
C ILE A 160 14.91 11.80 1.70
N TYR A 161 13.82 11.39 2.33
CA TYR A 161 13.08 10.20 1.88
C TYR A 161 12.35 10.43 0.56
N TRP A 162 11.91 11.65 0.27
CA TRP A 162 11.36 12.02 -1.03
C TRP A 162 12.33 11.74 -2.17
N VAL A 163 13.61 12.13 -1.99
CA VAL A 163 14.68 11.86 -2.96
C VAL A 163 14.99 10.37 -3.02
N ILE A 164 15.10 9.69 -1.86
CA ILE A 164 15.39 8.25 -1.81
C ILE A 164 14.34 7.45 -2.57
N PHE A 165 13.05 7.67 -2.33
CA PHE A 165 11.97 6.94 -3.01
C PHE A 165 11.92 7.24 -4.50
N LEU A 166 12.19 8.49 -4.89
CA LEU A 166 12.30 8.84 -6.30
C LEU A 166 13.45 8.10 -6.98
N VAL A 167 14.62 8.04 -6.35
CA VAL A 167 15.78 7.31 -6.87
C VAL A 167 15.49 5.82 -6.98
N LEU A 168 15.03 5.19 -5.89
CA LEU A 168 14.69 3.76 -5.87
C LEU A 168 13.67 3.39 -6.94
N SER A 169 12.62 4.20 -7.12
CA SER A 169 11.59 3.96 -8.11
C SER A 169 12.09 4.09 -9.56
N ASN A 170 13.14 4.88 -9.78
CA ASN A 170 13.76 5.06 -11.10
C ASN A 170 14.74 3.93 -11.47
N LEU A 171 15.17 3.09 -10.54
CA LEU A 171 16.06 1.94 -10.81
C LEU A 171 15.38 0.81 -11.60
N GLY A 172 14.07 0.88 -11.78
CA GLY A 172 13.29 -0.10 -12.54
C GLY A 172 12.65 -1.19 -11.69
N VAL A 173 11.71 -1.92 -12.31
CA VAL A 173 10.86 -2.88 -11.61
C VAL A 173 11.62 -4.06 -10.99
N LEU A 174 12.76 -4.45 -11.55
CA LEU A 174 13.59 -5.49 -10.95
C LEU A 174 14.19 -5.03 -9.62
N ALA A 175 14.78 -3.84 -9.60
CA ALA A 175 15.35 -3.27 -8.37
C ALA A 175 14.25 -3.11 -7.30
N TYR A 176 13.09 -2.59 -7.69
CA TYR A 176 11.90 -2.55 -6.83
C TYR A 176 11.58 -3.93 -6.24
N GLY A 177 11.49 -4.97 -7.08
CA GLY A 177 11.16 -6.32 -6.63
C GLY A 177 12.21 -6.95 -5.71
N GLU A 178 13.51 -6.67 -5.90
CA GLU A 178 14.57 -7.16 -5.01
C GLU A 178 14.56 -6.43 -3.66
N VAL A 179 14.43 -5.09 -3.67
CA VAL A 179 14.35 -4.30 -2.44
C VAL A 179 13.17 -4.77 -1.60
N GLU A 180 12.00 -4.88 -2.22
CA GLU A 180 10.78 -5.30 -1.52
C GLU A 180 10.88 -6.75 -1.02
N PHE A 181 11.54 -7.64 -1.77
CA PHE A 181 11.79 -9.01 -1.32
C PHE A 181 12.55 -9.04 0.02
N TRP A 182 13.63 -8.27 0.15
CA TRP A 182 14.45 -8.25 1.37
C TRP A 182 13.75 -7.53 2.53
N LEU A 183 13.12 -6.38 2.27
CA LEU A 183 12.36 -5.66 3.30
C LEU A 183 11.20 -6.51 3.84
N ALA A 184 10.47 -7.20 2.97
CA ALA A 184 9.42 -8.12 3.34
C ALA A 184 9.94 -9.31 4.15
N LEU A 185 11.11 -9.86 3.81
CA LEU A 185 11.72 -10.96 4.56
C LEU A 185 12.05 -10.53 6.01
N ILE A 186 12.64 -9.35 6.18
CA ILE A 186 12.94 -8.80 7.52
C ILE A 186 11.66 -8.62 8.34
N LYS A 187 10.60 -8.08 7.74
CA LYS A 187 9.30 -7.90 8.40
C LYS A 187 8.70 -9.22 8.86
N VAL A 188 8.68 -10.22 8.00
CA VAL A 188 8.13 -11.55 8.31
C VAL A 188 8.89 -12.19 9.46
N ILE A 189 10.24 -12.20 9.40
CA ILE A 189 11.07 -12.76 10.47
C ILE A 189 10.82 -12.03 11.78
N SER A 190 10.75 -10.70 11.75
CA SER A 190 10.55 -9.88 12.96
C SER A 190 9.20 -10.15 13.62
N LEU A 191 8.12 -10.30 12.84
CA LEU A 191 6.80 -10.67 13.37
C LEU A 191 6.77 -12.11 13.89
N THR A 192 7.45 -13.05 13.23
CA THR A 192 7.56 -14.43 13.74
C THR A 192 8.28 -14.44 15.09
N VAL A 193 9.39 -13.71 15.23
CA VAL A 193 10.10 -13.56 16.52
C VAL A 193 9.19 -12.92 17.56
N PHE A 194 8.46 -11.87 17.20
CA PHE A 194 7.51 -11.23 18.12
C PHE A 194 6.43 -12.21 18.59
N PHE A 195 5.86 -13.06 17.72
CA PHE A 195 4.86 -14.04 18.14
C PHE A 195 5.42 -15.09 19.11
N VAL A 196 6.66 -15.55 18.90
CA VAL A 196 7.33 -16.45 19.85
C VAL A 196 7.51 -15.75 21.21
N LEU A 197 8.00 -14.51 21.21
CA LEU A 197 8.15 -13.72 22.43
C LEU A 197 6.79 -13.48 23.11
N ALA A 198 5.75 -13.17 22.35
CA ALA A 198 4.40 -12.95 22.86
C ALA A 198 3.84 -14.17 23.57
N ILE A 199 4.06 -15.38 23.03
CA ILE A 199 3.71 -16.64 23.70
C ILE A 199 4.49 -16.79 25.00
N CYS A 200 5.82 -16.58 24.98
CA CYS A 200 6.66 -16.71 26.17
C CYS A 200 6.29 -15.70 27.27
N ILE A 201 6.00 -14.45 26.90
CA ILE A 201 5.57 -13.39 27.84
C ILE A 201 4.20 -13.73 28.41
N SER A 202 3.24 -14.10 27.56
CA SER A 202 1.89 -14.48 28.00
C SER A 202 1.92 -15.66 28.98
N ALA A 203 2.76 -16.66 28.73
CA ALA A 203 2.94 -17.82 29.60
C ALA A 203 3.73 -17.53 30.90
N GLY A 204 4.31 -16.33 31.06
CA GLY A 204 5.17 -15.97 32.20
C GLY A 204 6.57 -16.57 32.14
N GLY A 205 7.03 -17.03 30.96
CA GLY A 205 8.42 -17.46 30.75
C GLY A 205 9.39 -16.29 30.55
N ILE A 206 8.89 -15.10 30.25
CA ILE A 206 9.66 -13.84 30.14
C ILE A 206 8.87 -12.74 30.87
N GLY A 207 9.55 -11.97 31.72
CA GLY A 207 8.94 -10.95 32.58
C GLY A 207 8.55 -11.50 33.97
N ASP A 208 8.04 -10.62 34.82
CA ASP A 208 7.84 -10.91 36.25
C ASP A 208 6.48 -11.55 36.58
N GLN A 209 5.57 -11.64 35.60
CA GLN A 209 4.21 -12.13 35.81
C GLN A 209 3.69 -12.91 34.60
N THR A 210 2.91 -13.96 34.88
CA THR A 210 2.08 -14.62 33.86
C THR A 210 0.90 -13.74 33.52
N ILE A 211 0.79 -13.32 32.25
CA ILE A 211 -0.34 -12.52 31.77
C ILE A 211 -1.53 -13.41 31.41
N GLY A 212 -1.30 -14.51 30.68
CA GLY A 212 -2.36 -15.38 30.18
C GLY A 212 -3.42 -14.58 29.40
N PHE A 213 -4.68 -14.66 29.84
CA PHE A 213 -5.79 -13.86 29.29
C PHE A 213 -6.26 -12.76 30.27
N LYS A 214 -5.40 -12.29 31.18
CA LYS A 214 -5.73 -11.29 32.22
C LYS A 214 -6.48 -10.08 31.65
N TYR A 215 -6.01 -9.51 30.54
CA TYR A 215 -6.62 -8.30 29.96
C TYR A 215 -7.94 -8.53 29.23
N TRP A 216 -8.30 -9.78 28.95
CA TRP A 216 -9.62 -10.15 28.44
C TRP A 216 -10.69 -10.18 29.54
N ASP A 217 -10.26 -10.32 30.80
CA ASP A 217 -11.14 -10.29 31.97
C ASP A 217 -11.16 -8.89 32.61
N HIS A 218 -9.97 -8.29 32.79
CA HIS A 218 -9.80 -6.95 33.37
C HIS A 218 -8.76 -6.14 32.58
N PRO A 219 -9.15 -5.03 31.92
CA PRO A 219 -10.43 -4.29 31.98
C PRO A 219 -11.61 -4.92 31.22
N GLY A 220 -11.37 -6.01 30.46
CA GLY A 220 -12.41 -6.78 29.80
C GLY A 220 -12.18 -6.97 28.29
N ALA A 221 -12.99 -7.84 27.68
CA ALA A 221 -12.79 -8.23 26.29
C ALA A 221 -13.23 -7.16 25.26
N PHE A 222 -14.07 -6.21 25.66
CA PHE A 222 -14.62 -5.18 24.78
C PHE A 222 -14.51 -3.80 25.42
N ALA A 223 -13.96 -2.83 24.69
CA ALA A 223 -13.87 -1.44 25.15
C ALA A 223 -15.19 -0.68 24.98
N ASP A 224 -15.86 -0.86 23.83
CA ASP A 224 -17.11 -0.16 23.47
C ASP A 224 -18.08 -1.11 22.73
N SER A 225 -18.12 -2.38 23.15
CA SER A 225 -19.02 -3.42 22.60
C SER A 225 -19.06 -3.41 21.05
N ILE A 226 -20.25 -3.42 20.45
CA ILE A 226 -20.46 -3.40 19.00
C ILE A 226 -19.99 -2.09 18.34
N ASN A 227 -20.04 -0.96 19.05
CA ASN A 227 -19.56 0.33 18.52
C ASN A 227 -18.05 0.30 18.30
N GLY A 228 -17.32 -0.28 19.25
CA GLY A 228 -15.88 -0.51 19.12
C GLY A 228 -15.54 -1.38 17.92
N VAL A 229 -16.27 -2.50 17.74
CA VAL A 229 -16.12 -3.38 16.57
C VAL A 229 -16.35 -2.61 15.26
N ALA A 230 -17.40 -1.81 15.18
CA ALA A 230 -17.77 -1.05 13.99
C ALA A 230 -16.76 0.07 13.67
N ARG A 231 -16.25 0.78 14.68
CA ARG A 231 -15.22 1.82 14.51
C ARG A 231 -13.91 1.23 14.02
N THR A 232 -13.51 0.08 14.57
CA THR A 232 -12.29 -0.61 14.16
C THR A 232 -12.43 -1.30 12.80
N PHE A 233 -13.65 -1.52 12.29
CA PHE A 233 -13.88 -2.13 10.98
C PHE A 233 -13.25 -1.29 9.85
N VAL A 234 -13.34 0.03 9.97
CA VAL A 234 -12.73 0.96 9.02
C VAL A 234 -11.22 0.95 9.12
N ILE A 235 -10.70 0.92 10.35
CA ILE A 235 -9.26 0.85 10.60
C ILE A 235 -8.69 -0.44 10.01
N ALA A 236 -9.36 -1.57 10.23
CA ALA A 236 -9.00 -2.85 9.64
C ALA A 236 -9.03 -2.78 8.11
N GLY A 237 -10.08 -2.20 7.50
CA GLY A 237 -10.17 -1.99 6.05
C GLY A 237 -8.97 -1.22 5.49
N THR A 238 -8.62 -0.08 6.10
CA THR A 238 -7.44 0.70 5.72
C THR A 238 -6.15 -0.12 5.86
N LEU A 239 -6.01 -0.89 6.93
CA LEU A 239 -4.80 -1.68 7.19
C LEU A 239 -4.65 -2.89 6.28
N TYR A 240 -5.73 -3.41 5.71
CA TYR A 240 -5.68 -4.45 4.68
C TYR A 240 -5.48 -3.90 3.25
N ALA A 241 -5.49 -2.58 3.05
CA ALA A 241 -5.15 -2.01 1.75
C ALA A 241 -3.74 -2.44 1.31
N GLY A 242 -3.52 -2.60 0.01
CA GLY A 242 -2.28 -3.10 -0.57
C GLY A 242 -2.30 -4.58 -0.93
N THR A 243 -3.30 -5.35 -0.49
CA THR A 243 -3.46 -6.75 -0.92
C THR A 243 -3.63 -6.88 -2.43
N GLU A 244 -4.37 -5.94 -2.99
CA GLU A 244 -4.72 -5.78 -4.39
C GLU A 244 -3.54 -5.39 -5.27
N MET A 245 -2.40 -4.99 -4.70
CA MET A 245 -1.16 -4.69 -5.44
C MET A 245 -0.66 -5.89 -6.25
N VAL A 246 -1.02 -7.12 -5.86
CA VAL A 246 -0.77 -8.34 -6.67
C VAL A 246 -1.41 -8.23 -8.05
N GLY A 247 -2.57 -7.58 -8.16
CA GLY A 247 -3.25 -7.33 -9.42
C GLY A 247 -2.44 -6.41 -10.35
N ILE A 248 -1.87 -5.32 -9.83
CA ILE A 248 -1.07 -4.37 -10.62
C ILE A 248 0.28 -4.98 -11.01
N THR A 249 0.94 -5.66 -10.06
CA THR A 249 2.23 -6.31 -10.29
C THR A 249 2.13 -7.52 -11.23
N SER A 250 0.93 -8.09 -11.42
CA SER A 250 0.68 -9.12 -12.42
C SER A 250 1.08 -8.67 -13.84
N GLY A 251 0.84 -7.41 -14.18
CA GLY A 251 1.16 -6.82 -15.49
C GLY A 251 2.65 -6.74 -15.78
N GLU A 252 3.49 -6.70 -14.73
CA GLU A 252 4.95 -6.64 -14.79
C GLU A 252 5.61 -7.97 -14.38
N SER A 253 4.83 -9.05 -14.20
CA SER A 253 5.30 -10.40 -13.89
C SER A 253 5.83 -11.12 -15.13
N SER A 254 6.92 -11.86 -14.98
CA SER A 254 7.49 -12.69 -16.05
C SER A 254 6.67 -13.96 -16.31
N ASN A 255 5.89 -14.42 -15.33
CA ASN A 255 5.00 -15.57 -15.47
C ASN A 255 3.73 -15.39 -14.61
N PRO A 256 2.81 -14.49 -15.00
CA PRO A 256 1.63 -14.17 -14.22
C PRO A 256 0.72 -15.39 -13.99
N LEU A 257 0.57 -16.26 -15.00
CA LEU A 257 -0.29 -17.46 -14.94
C LEU A 257 0.03 -18.39 -13.77
N LYS A 258 1.31 -18.50 -13.40
CA LYS A 258 1.75 -19.30 -12.23
C LYS A 258 1.96 -18.46 -10.98
N ALA A 259 2.45 -17.23 -11.13
CA ALA A 259 2.84 -16.41 -9.99
C ALA A 259 1.65 -15.78 -9.27
N VAL A 260 0.62 -15.32 -9.99
CA VAL A 260 -0.56 -14.68 -9.41
C VAL A 260 -1.36 -15.67 -8.56
N PRO A 261 -1.78 -16.86 -9.04
CA PRO A 261 -2.54 -17.80 -8.21
C PRO A 261 -1.77 -18.27 -6.96
N ARG A 262 -0.43 -18.31 -7.00
CA ARG A 262 0.40 -18.62 -5.83
C ARG A 262 0.36 -17.48 -4.81
N ALA A 263 0.54 -16.23 -5.26
CA ALA A 263 0.47 -15.06 -4.40
C ALA A 263 -0.93 -14.91 -3.76
N ILE A 264 -2.00 -15.11 -4.52
CA ILE A 264 -3.38 -15.05 -4.03
C ILE A 264 -3.67 -16.12 -2.98
N ARG A 265 -3.16 -17.35 -3.12
CA ARG A 265 -3.33 -18.37 -2.07
C ARG A 265 -2.59 -18.05 -0.77
N GLN A 266 -1.48 -17.32 -0.86
CA GLN A 266 -0.73 -16.89 0.32
C GLN A 266 -1.45 -15.77 1.10
N VAL A 267 -2.31 -14.99 0.45
CA VAL A 267 -3.15 -13.96 1.09
C VAL A 267 -3.90 -14.52 2.28
N PHE A 268 -4.52 -15.70 2.14
CA PHE A 268 -5.29 -16.34 3.22
C PHE A 268 -4.46 -16.57 4.48
N TRP A 269 -3.33 -17.27 4.35
CA TRP A 269 -2.45 -17.57 5.47
C TRP A 269 -1.88 -16.31 6.11
N ARG A 270 -1.59 -15.31 5.29
CA ARG A 270 -1.08 -14.01 5.73
C ARG A 270 -2.13 -13.22 6.53
N ILE A 271 -3.40 -13.22 6.13
CA ILE A 271 -4.51 -12.61 6.89
C ILE A 271 -4.62 -13.29 8.26
N LEU A 272 -4.65 -14.62 8.30
CA LEU A 272 -4.80 -15.37 9.54
C LEU A 272 -3.61 -15.17 10.49
N ILE A 273 -2.39 -15.33 9.99
CA ILE A 273 -1.19 -15.34 10.83
C ILE A 273 -0.79 -13.93 11.23
N PHE A 274 -0.64 -13.01 10.27
CA PHE A 274 -0.05 -11.70 10.58
C PHE A 274 -1.06 -10.66 11.03
N TYR A 275 -2.31 -10.69 10.56
CA TYR A 275 -3.30 -9.71 11.00
C TYR A 275 -4.05 -10.22 12.21
N VAL A 276 -4.78 -11.32 12.07
CA VAL A 276 -5.56 -11.88 13.18
C VAL A 276 -4.63 -12.31 14.32
N GLY A 277 -3.53 -13.01 14.03
CA GLY A 277 -2.53 -13.38 15.03
C GLY A 277 -1.90 -12.19 15.76
N MET A 278 -1.59 -11.09 15.05
CA MET A 278 -1.07 -9.88 15.68
C MET A 278 -2.10 -9.24 16.62
N MET A 279 -3.35 -9.09 16.18
CA MET A 279 -4.41 -8.55 17.04
C MET A 279 -4.66 -9.43 18.27
N PHE A 280 -4.53 -10.75 18.12
CA PHE A 280 -4.68 -11.71 19.19
C PHE A 280 -3.60 -11.53 20.25
N PHE A 281 -2.32 -11.49 19.84
CA PHE A 281 -1.22 -11.31 20.78
C PHE A 281 -1.20 -9.92 21.41
N ILE A 282 -1.48 -8.85 20.65
CA ILE A 282 -1.58 -7.50 21.21
C ILE A 282 -2.71 -7.43 22.25
N GLY A 283 -3.89 -7.99 21.95
CA GLY A 283 -5.01 -8.02 22.89
C GLY A 283 -4.78 -8.90 24.13
N ILE A 284 -3.84 -9.85 24.05
CA ILE A 284 -3.40 -10.65 25.21
C ILE A 284 -2.42 -9.87 26.09
N LEU A 285 -1.48 -9.15 25.47
CA LEU A 285 -0.31 -8.60 26.17
C LEU A 285 -0.54 -7.21 26.75
N ILE A 286 -1.54 -6.47 26.27
CA ILE A 286 -1.73 -5.06 26.61
C ILE A 286 -3.20 -4.81 26.92
N PRO A 287 -3.52 -4.12 28.03
CA PRO A 287 -4.89 -3.72 28.30
C PRO A 287 -5.32 -2.61 27.34
N TYR A 288 -6.59 -2.62 26.92
CA TYR A 288 -7.07 -1.65 25.92
C TYR A 288 -7.14 -0.21 26.43
N ASP A 289 -7.14 -0.01 27.75
CA ASP A 289 -7.18 1.29 28.43
C ASP A 289 -5.78 1.80 28.81
N ASP A 290 -4.70 1.22 28.27
CA ASP A 290 -3.33 1.71 28.48
C ASP A 290 -3.10 3.08 27.83
N ASP A 291 -2.73 4.08 28.63
CA ASP A 291 -2.49 5.47 28.22
C ASP A 291 -1.34 5.65 27.20
N ARG A 292 -0.45 4.66 27.08
CA ARG A 292 0.67 4.68 26.12
C ARG A 292 0.23 4.27 24.72
N LEU A 293 -0.93 3.62 24.57
CA LEU A 293 -1.50 3.33 23.27
C LEU A 293 -1.79 4.64 22.53
N LEU A 294 -1.78 4.57 21.20
CA LEU A 294 -2.12 5.70 20.33
C LEU A 294 -3.60 6.09 20.47
N ALA A 295 -3.93 6.79 21.55
CA ALA A 295 -5.21 7.45 21.76
C ALA A 295 -5.12 8.92 21.32
N SER A 296 -6.25 9.48 20.89
CA SER A 296 -6.39 10.89 20.51
C SER A 296 -5.89 11.80 21.65
N GLY A 297 -4.74 12.45 21.46
CA GLY A 297 -4.15 13.40 22.41
C GLY A 297 -2.93 12.90 23.19
N SER A 298 -2.48 11.65 22.97
CA SER A 298 -1.28 11.12 23.64
C SER A 298 0.01 11.76 23.11
N LYS A 299 0.80 12.35 24.02
CA LYS A 299 2.15 12.90 23.73
C LYS A 299 3.23 11.82 23.67
N THR A 300 2.90 10.59 24.08
CA THR A 300 3.83 9.47 24.31
C THR A 300 3.37 8.22 23.56
N ALA A 301 2.72 8.41 22.42
CA ALA A 301 2.07 7.36 21.68
C ALA A 301 3.12 6.33 21.18
N GLN A 302 3.06 5.10 21.71
CA GLN A 302 4.00 4.03 21.40
C GLN A 302 3.34 2.91 20.59
N SER A 303 4.16 2.22 19.81
CA SER A 303 3.74 0.96 19.20
C SER A 303 3.36 -0.05 20.30
N PRO A 304 2.23 -0.76 20.17
CA PRO A 304 1.87 -1.88 21.05
C PRO A 304 3.03 -2.87 21.26
N LEU A 305 3.81 -3.14 20.21
CA LEU A 305 4.94 -4.06 20.28
C LEU A 305 6.05 -3.52 21.18
N THR A 306 6.29 -2.21 21.15
CA THR A 306 7.25 -1.56 22.04
C THR A 306 6.79 -1.66 23.48
N ILE A 307 5.51 -1.38 23.73
CA ILE A 307 4.90 -1.47 25.07
C ILE A 307 5.04 -2.88 25.62
N ALA A 308 4.60 -3.90 24.89
CA ALA A 308 4.62 -5.28 25.34
C ALA A 308 6.04 -5.80 25.65
N LEU A 309 7.03 -5.44 24.81
CA LEU A 309 8.41 -5.88 25.03
C LEU A 309 9.09 -5.11 26.17
N ASN A 310 8.79 -3.82 26.34
CA ASN A 310 9.29 -3.03 27.47
C ASN A 310 8.72 -3.54 28.80
N ASP A 311 7.43 -3.84 28.85
CA ASP A 311 6.76 -4.37 30.05
C ASP A 311 7.30 -5.76 30.45
N ALA A 312 7.82 -6.51 29.47
CA ALA A 312 8.49 -7.78 29.68
C ALA A 312 9.99 -7.65 30.07
N GLY A 313 10.51 -6.43 30.23
CA GLY A 313 11.91 -6.18 30.62
C GLY A 313 12.95 -6.30 29.50
N ILE A 314 12.53 -6.30 28.22
CA ILE A 314 13.45 -6.44 27.07
C ILE A 314 14.03 -5.06 26.72
N LEU A 315 15.20 -4.76 27.30
CA LEU A 315 15.79 -3.41 27.34
C LEU A 315 16.19 -2.71 26.01
N PRO A 316 16.36 -3.38 24.84
CA PRO A 316 16.51 -2.68 23.56
C PRO A 316 15.22 -2.58 22.72
N ALA A 317 14.04 -2.89 23.29
CA ALA A 317 12.80 -3.04 22.54
C ALA A 317 12.40 -1.80 21.73
N ALA A 318 12.48 -0.59 22.32
CA ALA A 318 12.11 0.64 21.63
C ALA A 318 12.98 0.90 20.38
N HIS A 319 14.30 0.68 20.47
CA HIS A 319 15.20 0.81 19.31
C HIS A 319 14.88 -0.23 18.23
N LEU A 320 14.64 -1.48 18.61
CA LEU A 320 14.34 -2.57 17.69
C LEU A 320 13.03 -2.33 16.94
N ILE A 321 11.97 -1.98 17.66
CA ILE A 321 10.64 -1.76 17.06
C ILE A 321 10.62 -0.49 16.22
N ASN A 322 11.26 0.61 16.66
CA ASN A 322 11.36 1.81 15.82
C ASN A 322 12.17 1.54 14.54
N ALA A 323 13.24 0.75 14.60
CA ALA A 323 13.97 0.34 13.39
C ALA A 323 13.08 -0.50 12.44
N LEU A 324 12.28 -1.42 13.00
CA LEU A 324 11.32 -2.20 12.22
C LEU A 324 10.22 -1.32 11.59
N ILE A 325 9.76 -0.29 12.30
CA ILE A 325 8.83 0.70 11.78
C ILE A 325 9.46 1.41 10.58
N VAL A 326 10.69 1.93 10.68
CA VAL A 326 11.40 2.56 9.55
C VAL A 326 11.46 1.63 8.33
N ILE A 327 11.86 0.38 8.53
CA ILE A 327 11.91 -0.65 7.47
C ILE A 327 10.52 -0.85 6.83
N SER A 328 9.49 -0.91 7.66
CA SER A 328 8.10 -1.09 7.20
C SER A 328 7.59 0.12 6.42
N VAL A 329 7.88 1.33 6.89
CA VAL A 329 7.51 2.57 6.20
C VAL A 329 8.25 2.70 4.87
N ILE A 330 9.56 2.40 4.80
CA ILE A 330 10.33 2.44 3.55
C ILE A 330 9.71 1.51 2.50
N SER A 331 9.33 0.30 2.91
CA SER A 331 8.67 -0.66 2.04
C SER A 331 7.28 -0.20 1.59
N ALA A 332 6.45 0.32 2.52
CA ALA A 332 5.12 0.84 2.21
C ALA A 332 5.18 2.07 1.29
N GLY A 333 6.10 3.00 1.53
CA GLY A 333 6.31 4.19 0.70
C GLY A 333 6.78 3.85 -0.71
N ASN A 334 7.75 2.93 -0.83
CA ASN A 334 8.19 2.43 -2.13
C ASN A 334 7.06 1.75 -2.92
N SER A 335 6.23 0.94 -2.23
CA SER A 335 5.04 0.31 -2.82
C SER A 335 3.99 1.34 -3.24
N SER A 336 3.75 2.36 -2.42
CA SER A 336 2.78 3.43 -2.69
C SER A 336 3.16 4.26 -3.91
N LEU A 337 4.44 4.63 -4.04
CA LEU A 337 4.95 5.35 -5.21
C LEU A 337 4.95 4.46 -6.47
N TYR A 338 5.29 3.18 -6.32
CA TYR A 338 5.15 2.20 -7.38
C TYR A 338 3.69 2.13 -7.88
N VAL A 339 2.74 1.86 -6.99
CA VAL A 339 1.33 1.68 -7.35
C VAL A 339 0.75 2.96 -7.96
N SER A 340 0.88 4.10 -7.29
CA SER A 340 0.34 5.38 -7.78
C SER A 340 0.85 5.74 -9.18
N SER A 341 2.15 5.56 -9.45
CA SER A 341 2.69 5.84 -10.78
C SER A 341 2.17 4.91 -11.88
N ARG A 342 1.92 3.63 -11.59
CA ARG A 342 1.34 2.68 -12.55
C ARG A 342 -0.12 2.97 -12.82
N THR A 343 -0.89 3.33 -11.79
CA THR A 343 -2.28 3.75 -11.94
C THR A 343 -2.38 5.01 -12.80
N LEU A 344 -1.55 6.03 -12.52
CA LEU A 344 -1.55 7.28 -13.28
C LEU A 344 -1.05 7.07 -14.72
N LEU A 345 -0.06 6.20 -14.95
CA LEU A 345 0.37 5.78 -16.28
C LEU A 345 -0.81 5.17 -17.06
N TYR A 346 -1.56 4.25 -16.44
CA TYR A 346 -2.72 3.61 -17.05
C TYR A 346 -3.79 4.64 -17.44
N LEU A 347 -4.13 5.56 -16.55
CA LEU A 347 -5.07 6.64 -16.82
C LEU A 347 -4.59 7.53 -17.99
N GLY A 348 -3.31 7.87 -18.02
CA GLY A 348 -2.71 8.65 -19.11
C GLY A 348 -2.79 7.95 -20.47
N ARG A 349 -2.59 6.63 -20.49
CA ARG A 349 -2.65 5.80 -21.70
C ARG A 349 -4.06 5.54 -22.21
N THR A 350 -5.05 5.58 -21.33
CA THR A 350 -6.46 5.36 -21.66
C THR A 350 -7.25 6.65 -21.87
N GLY A 351 -6.57 7.80 -21.92
CA GLY A 351 -7.23 9.09 -22.14
C GLY A 351 -8.01 9.62 -20.94
N LYS A 352 -7.84 9.00 -19.75
CA LYS A 352 -8.48 9.36 -18.48
C LYS A 352 -7.64 10.32 -17.62
N ALA A 353 -6.42 10.61 -18.04
CA ALA A 353 -5.52 11.62 -17.49
C ALA A 353 -4.72 12.30 -18.62
N PRO A 354 -4.03 13.43 -18.35
CA PRO A 354 -3.23 14.11 -19.37
C PRO A 354 -2.20 13.19 -20.04
N LYS A 355 -2.16 13.18 -21.37
CA LYS A 355 -1.35 12.22 -22.16
C LYS A 355 0.14 12.18 -21.79
N PHE A 356 0.71 13.28 -21.31
CA PHE A 356 2.13 13.33 -20.95
C PHE A 356 2.50 12.42 -19.77
N VAL A 357 1.57 12.09 -18.86
CA VAL A 357 1.81 11.13 -17.76
C VAL A 357 1.89 9.68 -18.24
N GLY A 358 1.48 9.40 -19.48
CA GLY A 358 1.52 8.08 -20.12
C GLY A 358 2.90 7.62 -20.60
N ARG A 359 3.96 8.43 -20.37
CA ARG A 359 5.32 8.23 -20.91
C ARG A 359 6.16 7.33 -20.01
N THR A 360 6.94 6.43 -20.62
CA THR A 360 7.96 5.62 -19.94
C THR A 360 9.36 5.94 -20.44
N ASN A 361 10.38 5.66 -19.62
CA ASN A 361 11.78 5.75 -20.02
C ASN A 361 12.28 4.41 -20.60
N LYS A 362 13.56 4.37 -21.04
CA LYS A 362 14.19 3.15 -21.61
C LYS A 362 14.23 1.95 -20.64
N ALA A 363 14.16 2.20 -19.34
CA ALA A 363 14.10 1.15 -18.31
C ALA A 363 12.68 0.60 -18.10
N GLY A 364 11.68 1.10 -18.85
CA GLY A 364 10.27 0.75 -18.70
C GLY A 364 9.65 1.39 -17.46
N VAL A 365 10.18 2.52 -16.99
CA VAL A 365 9.70 3.20 -15.77
C VAL A 365 8.83 4.40 -16.16
N PRO A 366 7.64 4.58 -15.57
CA PRO A 366 6.75 5.70 -15.84
C PRO A 366 7.20 6.98 -15.13
N TRP A 367 8.34 7.54 -15.53
CA TRP A 367 9.04 8.60 -14.80
C TRP A 367 8.21 9.88 -14.59
N VAL A 368 7.35 10.24 -15.57
CA VAL A 368 6.47 11.41 -15.45
C VAL A 368 5.41 11.17 -14.37
N ALA A 369 4.75 10.01 -14.43
CA ALA A 369 3.75 9.64 -13.44
C ALA A 369 4.35 9.48 -12.04
N LEU A 370 5.58 8.95 -11.94
CA LEU A 370 6.33 8.90 -10.69
C LEU A 370 6.59 10.28 -10.11
N LEU A 371 7.14 11.20 -10.91
CA LEU A 371 7.42 12.55 -10.45
C LEU A 371 6.13 13.28 -10.05
N ALA A 372 5.07 13.15 -10.85
CA ALA A 372 3.77 13.73 -10.54
C ALA A 372 3.21 13.21 -9.21
N SER A 373 3.11 11.88 -9.03
CA SER A 373 2.64 11.28 -7.78
C SER A 373 3.49 11.71 -6.58
N ASN A 374 4.81 11.75 -6.73
CA ASN A 374 5.72 12.14 -5.65
C ASN A 374 5.63 13.63 -5.31
N LEU A 375 5.40 14.50 -6.29
CA LEU A 375 5.15 15.93 -6.07
C LEU A 375 3.83 16.16 -5.34
N PHE A 376 2.77 15.40 -5.66
CA PHE A 376 1.53 15.48 -4.89
C PHE A 376 1.72 15.00 -3.44
N ALA A 377 2.59 14.01 -3.19
CA ALA A 377 2.90 13.57 -1.83
C ALA A 377 3.63 14.64 -0.98
N CYS A 378 4.07 15.76 -1.58
CA CYS A 378 4.53 16.94 -0.83
C CYS A 378 3.42 17.63 -0.01
N ILE A 379 2.15 17.21 -0.13
CA ILE A 379 1.12 17.58 0.85
C ILE A 379 1.53 17.18 2.28
N SER A 380 2.45 16.22 2.45
CA SER A 380 3.06 15.87 3.73
C SER A 380 3.67 17.07 4.45
N PHE A 381 4.21 18.07 3.76
CA PHE A 381 4.74 19.29 4.42
C PHE A 381 3.67 20.08 5.18
N LEU A 382 2.39 19.92 4.82
CA LEU A 382 1.28 20.55 5.54
C LEU A 382 1.15 20.00 6.97
N SER A 383 1.64 18.78 7.26
CA SER A 383 1.60 18.18 8.60
C SER A 383 2.43 18.96 9.63
N LEU A 384 3.43 19.73 9.16
CA LEU A 384 4.39 20.43 10.01
C LEU A 384 3.85 21.71 10.66
N SER A 385 2.69 22.18 10.20
CA SER A 385 2.03 23.38 10.72
C SER A 385 0.77 23.01 11.48
N SER A 386 0.48 23.69 12.60
CA SER A 386 -0.72 23.41 13.40
C SER A 386 -2.03 23.74 12.69
N SER A 387 -2.03 24.77 11.82
CA SER A 387 -3.21 25.16 11.03
C SER A 387 -3.36 24.33 9.77
N ALA A 388 -2.27 24.18 9.01
CA ALA A 388 -2.23 23.36 7.80
C ALA A 388 -2.30 21.86 8.09
N GLY A 389 -1.91 21.42 9.30
CA GLY A 389 -2.01 20.03 9.75
C GLY A 389 -3.45 19.55 9.84
N LYS A 390 -4.41 20.43 10.13
CA LYS A 390 -5.84 20.10 10.06
C LYS A 390 -6.27 19.82 8.62
N VAL A 391 -5.75 20.57 7.66
CA VAL A 391 -6.00 20.38 6.23
C VAL A 391 -5.35 19.08 5.76
N TYR A 392 -4.11 18.80 6.19
CA TYR A 392 -3.44 17.53 5.96
C TYR A 392 -4.30 16.36 6.44
N SER A 393 -4.69 16.36 7.72
CA SER A 393 -5.54 15.28 8.27
C SER A 393 -6.85 15.14 7.49
N ALA A 394 -7.51 16.23 7.11
CA ALA A 394 -8.72 16.17 6.29
C ALA A 394 -8.48 15.50 4.94
N LEU A 395 -7.40 15.84 4.24
CA LEU A 395 -7.03 15.25 2.95
C LEU A 395 -6.74 13.75 3.07
N ILE A 396 -5.93 13.36 4.06
CA ILE A 396 -5.60 11.95 4.29
C ILE A 396 -6.86 11.16 4.68
N THR A 397 -7.68 11.71 5.57
CA THR A 397 -8.93 11.08 6.01
C THR A 397 -9.94 10.92 4.86
N LEU A 398 -9.99 11.84 3.88
CA LEU A 398 -10.86 11.70 2.69
C LEU A 398 -10.49 10.50 1.81
N SER A 399 -9.21 10.13 1.76
CA SER A 399 -8.72 9.01 0.95
C SER A 399 -8.99 7.63 1.55
N GLY A 400 -9.52 7.57 2.78
CA GLY A 400 -9.57 6.35 3.57
C GLY A 400 -8.24 5.98 4.26
N GLY A 401 -7.14 6.67 3.93
CA GLY A 401 -5.78 6.38 4.40
C GLY A 401 -5.55 6.54 5.91
N GLU A 402 -6.36 7.33 6.62
CA GLU A 402 -6.30 7.40 8.08
C GLU A 402 -7.67 7.65 8.70
N SER A 403 -8.16 6.62 9.40
CA SER A 403 -9.27 6.70 10.35
C SER A 403 -8.79 7.03 11.78
N VAL A 404 -7.52 7.40 11.95
CA VAL A 404 -6.83 7.43 13.25
C VAL A 404 -7.21 8.65 14.11
N LEU A 405 -7.72 9.75 13.53
CA LEU A 405 -7.85 11.01 14.28
C LEU A 405 -9.27 11.61 14.45
N PHE A 406 -10.33 11.11 13.83
CA PHE A 406 -11.67 11.69 14.04
C PHE A 406 -12.83 10.67 13.95
N PRO A 407 -13.61 10.47 15.03
CA PRO A 407 -14.84 9.70 15.00
C PRO A 407 -16.00 10.61 14.59
N ARG A 408 -16.34 10.71 13.30
CA ARG A 408 -17.62 11.34 12.90
C ARG A 408 -18.36 10.56 11.82
N SER A 409 -19.33 9.79 12.30
CA SER A 409 -20.54 9.25 11.64
C SER A 409 -20.38 8.02 10.73
N LEU A 410 -21.20 6.99 10.98
CA LEU A 410 -21.35 5.74 10.21
C LEU A 410 -21.60 5.90 8.69
N PRO A 411 -22.26 6.94 8.16
CA PRO A 411 -22.50 7.06 6.72
C PRO A 411 -21.21 7.28 5.92
N ASN A 412 -20.23 8.00 6.48
CA ASN A 412 -18.92 8.22 5.86
C ASN A 412 -18.05 6.97 5.84
N VAL A 413 -18.36 5.97 6.68
CA VAL A 413 -17.61 4.73 6.82
C VAL A 413 -17.87 3.79 5.64
N LEU A 414 -19.11 3.66 5.17
CA LEU A 414 -19.46 2.80 4.04
C LEU A 414 -18.84 3.32 2.73
N TYR A 415 -18.88 4.64 2.49
CA TYR A 415 -18.24 5.25 1.32
C TYR A 415 -16.71 5.00 1.28
N ARG A 416 -16.06 4.91 2.44
CA ARG A 416 -14.62 4.67 2.58
C ARG A 416 -14.24 3.21 2.35
N VAL A 417 -15.07 2.27 2.76
CA VAL A 417 -14.86 0.85 2.45
C VAL A 417 -15.04 0.62 0.95
N THR A 418 -16.02 1.28 0.30
CA THR A 418 -16.26 1.18 -1.15
C THR A 418 -15.12 1.76 -2.02
N ILE A 419 -14.35 2.74 -1.51
CA ILE A 419 -13.16 3.25 -2.22
C ILE A 419 -12.00 2.24 -2.16
N VAL A 420 -11.92 1.44 -1.10
CA VAL A 420 -10.85 0.46 -0.90
C VAL A 420 -11.25 -0.92 -1.45
N TYR A 421 -12.55 -1.27 -1.46
CA TYR A 421 -13.07 -2.61 -1.81
C TYR A 421 -14.36 -2.59 -2.62
#